data_AF-A0A174IDP5-F1
#
_entry.id   AF-A0A174IDP5-F1
#
_cell.length_a   1.000
_cell.length_b   1.000
_cell.length_c   1.000
_cell.angle_alpha   90.00
_cell.angle_beta   90.00
_cell.angle_gamma   90.00
#
_symmetry.space_group_name_H-M   'P 1'
#
loop_
_entity.id
_entity.type
_entity.pdbx_description
1 polymer ?
#
loop_
_entity_poly.entity_id
_entity_poly.type
_entity_poly.pdbx_seq_one_letter_code
_entity_poly.pdbx_strand_id
1 'polypeptide(L)'
;MNGMDSQKRDAIARKAWYQAIVKLPSAYVTSRDIAKLLNVCKTKSIQILKAAGGVKIAGVWRVDKADLILYLASMEEGNDVF
;
A
#
# COMPACT_ATOMS: atom_id res chain seq x y z
N MET A 1 23.74 -11.54 9.74
CA MET A 1 22.79 -10.45 9.39
C MET A 1 21.60 -11.08 8.68
N ASN A 2 20.44 -11.25 9.32
CA ASN A 2 19.17 -11.71 8.68
C ASN A 2 17.92 -11.68 9.60
N GLY A 3 18.07 -11.33 10.89
CA GLY A 3 16.94 -11.27 11.83
C GLY A 3 16.05 -10.03 11.65
N MET A 4 16.65 -8.88 11.32
CA MET A 4 15.94 -7.59 11.23
C MET A 4 14.93 -7.54 10.06
N ASP A 5 15.28 -8.07 8.88
CA ASP A 5 14.36 -8.15 7.74
C ASP A 5 13.15 -9.06 8.00
N SER A 6 13.38 -10.16 8.71
CA SER A 6 12.32 -11.14 9.03
C SER A 6 11.31 -10.56 10.02
N GLN A 7 11.78 -9.89 11.09
CA GLN A 7 10.91 -9.20 12.04
C GLN A 7 10.10 -8.08 11.38
N LYS A 8 10.70 -7.29 10.49
CA LYS A 8 10.01 -6.22 9.76
C LYS A 8 8.90 -6.76 8.87
N ARG A 9 9.18 -7.81 8.10
CA ARG A 9 8.18 -8.48 7.25
C ARG A 9 7.02 -9.04 8.09
N ASP A 10 7.32 -9.63 9.24
CA ASP A 10 6.30 -10.17 10.14
C ASP A 10 5.43 -9.05 10.75
N ALA A 11 6.04 -7.91 11.13
CA ALA A 11 5.33 -6.74 11.62
C ALA A 11 4.38 -6.15 10.56
N ILE A 12 4.83 -6.03 9.31
CA ILE A 12 3.99 -5.57 8.18
C ILE A 12 2.85 -6.57 7.93
N ALA A 13 3.13 -7.87 7.97
CA ALA A 13 2.12 -8.91 7.75
C ALA A 13 0.97 -8.88 8.77
N ARG A 14 1.22 -8.39 9.99
CA ARG A 14 0.20 -8.24 11.04
C ARG A 14 -0.66 -6.97 10.88
N LYS A 15 -0.30 -6.04 10.00
CA LYS A 15 -1.06 -4.81 9.81
C LYS A 15 -2.42 -5.08 9.18
N ALA A 16 -3.45 -4.41 9.69
CA ALA A 16 -4.82 -4.55 9.16
C ALA A 16 -4.91 -4.18 7.68
N TRP A 17 -4.18 -3.14 7.26
CA TRP A 17 -4.12 -2.72 5.86
C TRP A 17 -3.45 -3.78 4.96
N TYR A 18 -2.40 -4.45 5.43
CA TYR A 18 -1.73 -5.52 4.67
C TYR A 18 -2.69 -6.69 4.42
N GLN A 19 -3.37 -7.14 5.47
CA GLN A 19 -4.37 -8.20 5.41
C GLN A 19 -5.51 -7.83 4.45
N ALA A 20 -5.95 -6.58 4.47
CA ALA A 20 -6.98 -6.09 3.54
C ALA A 20 -6.48 -6.08 2.08
N ILE A 21 -5.24 -5.66 1.81
CA ILE A 21 -4.65 -5.67 0.45
C ILE A 21 -4.54 -7.10 -0.08
N VAL A 22 -4.02 -8.03 0.73
CA VAL A 22 -3.83 -9.44 0.31
C VAL A 22 -5.17 -10.08 -0.05
N LYS A 23 -6.24 -9.79 0.71
CA LYS A 23 -7.60 -10.29 0.47
C LYS A 23 -8.31 -9.73 -0.76
N LEU A 24 -7.78 -8.67 -1.40
CA LEU A 24 -8.38 -8.17 -2.64
C LEU A 24 -8.29 -9.25 -3.74
N PRO A 25 -9.34 -9.49 -4.53
CA PRO A 25 -9.33 -10.55 -5.54
C PRO A 25 -8.47 -10.20 -6.77
N SER A 26 -8.27 -8.91 -7.05
CA SER A 26 -7.49 -8.42 -8.18
C SER A 26 -6.00 -8.34 -7.83
N ALA A 27 -5.11 -8.65 -8.79
CA ALA A 27 -3.68 -8.40 -8.66
C ALA A 27 -3.33 -6.90 -8.54
N TYR A 28 -4.22 -6.05 -9.05
CA TYR A 28 -4.08 -4.59 -8.99
C TYR A 28 -5.04 -3.97 -8.00
N VAL A 29 -4.56 -2.93 -7.31
CA VAL A 29 -5.32 -2.09 -6.38
C VAL A 29 -5.69 -0.78 -7.07
N THR A 30 -6.95 -0.35 -6.92
CA THR A 30 -7.43 0.91 -7.49
C THR A 30 -7.48 2.03 -6.45
N SER A 31 -7.65 3.27 -6.91
CA SER A 31 -7.86 4.41 -5.99
C SER A 31 -9.10 4.24 -5.10
N ARG A 32 -10.15 3.55 -5.58
CA ARG A 32 -11.34 3.25 -4.77
C ARG A 32 -11.01 2.28 -3.63
N ASP A 33 -10.21 1.25 -3.91
CA ASP A 33 -9.81 0.29 -2.90
C ASP A 33 -8.93 0.97 -1.84
N ILE A 34 -7.96 1.78 -2.25
CA ILE A 34 -7.11 2.56 -1.34
C ILE A 34 -7.94 3.51 -0.47
N ALA A 35 -8.90 4.23 -1.07
CA ALA A 35 -9.76 5.15 -0.34
C ALA A 35 -10.54 4.44 0.79
N LYS A 36 -11.07 3.24 0.52
CA LYS A 36 -11.76 2.41 1.52
C LYS A 36 -10.79 1.85 2.56
N LEU A 37 -9.64 1.37 2.10
CA LEU A 37 -8.67 0.64 2.92
C LEU A 37 -7.97 1.53 3.94
N LEU A 38 -7.68 2.78 3.56
CA LEU A 38 -7.01 3.76 4.42
C LEU A 38 -7.96 4.81 4.99
N ASN A 39 -9.26 4.72 4.68
CA ASN A 39 -10.28 5.70 5.04
C ASN A 39 -9.86 7.15 4.67
N VAL A 40 -9.49 7.35 3.39
CA VAL A 40 -9.03 8.64 2.86
C VAL A 40 -9.89 9.12 1.70
N CYS A 41 -9.88 10.43 1.43
CA CYS A 41 -10.60 10.99 0.30
C CYS A 41 -10.03 10.54 -1.06
N LYS A 42 -10.83 10.63 -2.12
CA LYS A 42 -10.46 10.24 -3.49
C LYS A 42 -9.15 10.88 -3.94
N THR A 43 -8.96 12.17 -3.67
CA THR A 43 -7.73 12.89 -4.06
C THR A 43 -6.49 12.28 -3.41
N LYS A 44 -6.54 12.02 -2.10
CA LYS A 44 -5.44 11.40 -1.35
C LYS A 44 -5.17 9.98 -1.84
N SER A 45 -6.22 9.19 -2.10
CA SER A 45 -6.06 7.82 -2.63
C SER A 45 -5.34 7.79 -3.98
N ILE A 46 -5.58 8.77 -4.86
CA ILE A 46 -4.89 8.89 -6.15
C ILE A 46 -3.43 9.31 -5.94
N GLN A 47 -3.14 10.19 -4.98
CA GLN A 47 -1.77 10.58 -4.64
C GLN A 47 -0.96 9.38 -4.14
N ILE A 48 -1.52 8.59 -3.21
CA ILE A 48 -0.90 7.36 -2.69
C ILE A 48 -0.64 6.38 -3.83
N LEU A 49 -1.62 6.18 -4.71
CA LEU A 49 -1.49 5.28 -5.84
C LEU A 49 -0.35 5.70 -6.77
N LYS A 50 -0.25 6.99 -7.09
CA LYS A 50 0.85 7.53 -7.91
C LYS A 50 2.21 7.38 -7.23
N ALA A 51 2.28 7.66 -5.93
CA ALA A 51 3.52 7.58 -5.17
C ALA A 51 4.02 6.12 -5.02
N ALA A 52 3.10 5.16 -4.97
CA ALA A 52 3.38 3.74 -5.01
C ALA A 52 3.72 3.21 -6.42
N GLY A 53 3.97 4.08 -7.41
CA GLY A 53 4.34 3.67 -8.77
C GLY A 53 3.17 3.19 -9.64
N GLY A 54 1.93 3.46 -9.25
CA GLY A 54 0.78 3.03 -10.04
C GLY A 54 0.69 3.72 -11.39
N VAL A 55 0.06 3.04 -12.34
CA VAL A 55 -0.05 3.40 -13.74
C VAL A 55 -1.52 3.62 -14.11
N LYS A 56 -1.75 4.43 -15.16
CA LYS A 56 -3.10 4.70 -15.65
C LYS A 56 -3.39 3.79 -16.86
N ILE A 57 -4.29 2.83 -16.68
CA ILE A 57 -4.70 1.86 -17.72
C ILE A 57 -6.17 2.10 -18.06
N ALA A 58 -6.47 2.35 -19.34
CA ALA A 58 -7.84 2.60 -19.81
C ALA A 58 -8.59 3.67 -18.98
N GLY A 59 -7.90 4.76 -18.61
CA GLY A 59 -8.47 5.84 -17.81
C GLY A 59 -8.49 5.61 -16.29
N VAL A 60 -8.17 4.40 -15.82
CA VAL A 60 -8.22 4.02 -14.40
C VAL A 60 -6.81 3.87 -13.84
N TRP A 61 -6.56 4.52 -12.71
CA TRP A 61 -5.33 4.38 -11.94
C TRP A 61 -5.29 3.02 -11.21
N ARG A 62 -4.18 2.29 -11.37
CA ARG A 62 -3.96 0.95 -10.82
C ARG A 62 -2.52 0.82 -10.33
N VAL A 63 -2.28 0.08 -9.26
CA VAL A 63 -0.94 -0.25 -8.76
C VAL A 63 -0.89 -1.73 -8.39
N ASP A 64 0.28 -2.36 -8.52
CA ASP A 64 0.47 -3.71 -8.02
C ASP A 64 0.35 -3.74 -6.48
N LYS A 65 -0.10 -4.87 -5.93
CA LYS A 65 -0.20 -5.03 -4.48
C LYS A 65 1.15 -4.90 -3.79
N ALA A 66 2.19 -5.50 -4.35
CA ALA A 66 3.52 -5.52 -3.75
C ALA A 66 4.09 -4.10 -3.66
N ASP A 67 3.95 -3.32 -4.73
CA ASP A 67 4.38 -1.92 -4.76
C ASP A 67 3.62 -1.06 -3.74
N LEU A 68 2.30 -1.25 -3.61
CA LEU A 68 1.51 -0.55 -2.60
C LEU A 68 1.93 -0.93 -1.18
N ILE A 69 2.18 -2.22 -0.92
CA ILE A 69 2.62 -2.70 0.40
C ILE A 69 3.98 -2.09 0.76
N LEU A 70 4.92 -2.07 -0.19
CA LEU A 70 6.25 -1.50 0.01
C LEU A 70 6.17 0.00 0.30
N TYR A 71 5.34 0.73 -0.46
CA TYR A 71 5.13 2.15 -0.24
C TYR A 71 4.53 2.45 1.14
N LEU A 72 3.49 1.72 1.56
CA LEU A 72 2.86 1.92 2.86
C LEU A 72 3.80 1.57 4.02
N ALA A 73 4.61 0.52 3.88
CA ALA A 73 5.65 0.18 4.84
C ALA A 73 6.70 1.30 4.97
N SER A 74 7.16 1.84 3.84
CA SER A 74 8.12 2.96 3.82
C SER A 74 7.54 4.25 4.43
N MET A 75 6.24 4.50 4.27
CA MET A 75 5.56 5.63 4.90
C MET A 75 5.51 5.52 6.43
N GLU A 76 5.36 4.32 6.99
CA GLU A 76 5.41 4.13 8.44
C GLU A 76 6.85 4.33 8.95
N GLU A 77 7.87 3.80 8.27
CA GLU A 77 9.28 3.99 8.66
C GLU A 77 9.74 5.46 8.60
N GLY A 78 9.23 6.23 7.63
CA GLY A 78 9.53 7.67 7.52
C GLY A 78 8.82 8.54 8.57
N ASN A 79 7.85 7.99 9.30
CA ASN A 79 7.08 8.68 10.33
C ASN A 79 7.61 8.40 11.75
N ASP A 80 8.66 7.57 11.89
CA ASP A 80 9.45 7.34 13.11
C ASP A 80 10.56 8.39 13.33
N VAL A 81 10.61 9.45 12.51
CA VAL A 81 11.49 10.61 12.72
C VAL A 81 10.65 11.75 13.30
N PHE A 82 10.44 11.70 14.61
CA PHE A 82 9.94 12.82 15.41
C PHE A 82 11.00 13.90 15.56
#